data_AF-A0AAV6HDP9-F1
#
_entry.id   AF-A0AAV6HDP9-F1
#
_cell.length_a   1.000
_cell.length_b   1.000
_cell.length_c   1.000
_cell.angle_alpha   90.00
_cell.angle_beta   90.00
_cell.angle_gamma   90.00
#
_symmetry.space_group_name_H-M   'P 1'
#
loop_
_entity.id
_entity.type
_entity.pdbx_description
1 polymer ?
#
loop_
_entity_poly.entity_id
_entity_poly.type
_entity_poly.pdbx_seq_one_letter_code
_entity_poly.pdbx_strand_id
1 'polypeptide(L)' 'MSGASNLIAMKKIVQQLRFEASINRVKVSQAAADLQQFCMQNALQDPLLTGVSSSTNPFRPQRMCSFL' A
#
# COMPACT_ATOMS: atom_id res chain seq x y z
N MET A 1 -29.10 -27.63 20.06
CA MET A 1 -28.15 -28.15 19.05
C MET A 1 -27.04 -27.15 18.65
N SER A 2 -26.79 -26.05 19.38
CA SER A 2 -25.78 -25.03 18.99
C SER A 2 -24.34 -25.26 19.47
N GLY A 3 -24.10 -26.18 20.41
CA GLY A 3 -22.76 -26.39 20.99
C GLY A 3 -21.74 -27.02 20.03
N ALA A 4 -22.18 -27.91 19.14
CA ALA A 4 -21.30 -28.59 18.19
C ALA A 4 -20.79 -27.66 17.07
N SER A 5 -21.65 -26.76 16.60
CA SER A 5 -21.33 -25.77 15.56
C SER A 5 -20.24 -24.80 16.03
N ASN A 6 -20.35 -24.32 17.28
CA ASN A 6 -19.35 -23.46 17.90
C ASN A 6 -18.01 -24.16 18.12
N LEU A 7 -18.01 -25.45 18.46
CA LEU A 7 -16.79 -26.24 18.61
C LEU A 7 -16.01 -26.36 17.29
N ILE A 8 -16.71 -26.57 16.18
CA ILE A 8 -16.11 -26.66 14.84
C ILE A 8 -15.52 -25.30 14.43
N ALA A 9 -16.24 -24.21 14.68
CA ALA A 9 -15.75 -22.85 14.41
C ALA A 9 -14.48 -22.53 15.22
N MET A 10 -14.48 -22.85 16.52
CA MET A 10 -13.30 -22.65 17.37
C MET A 10 -12.09 -23.48 16.91
N LYS A 11 -12.29 -24.73 16.50
CA LYS A 11 -11.21 -25.55 15.95
C LYS A 11 -10.59 -24.94 14.69
N LYS A 12 -11.42 -24.40 13.79
CA LYS A 12 -10.94 -23.69 12.59
C LYS A 12 -10.14 -22.44 12.95
N ILE A 13 -10.61 -21.65 13.92
CA ILE A 13 -9.88 -20.45 14.39
C ILE A 13 -8.52 -20.84 14.97
N VAL A 14 -8.44 -21.89 15.78
CA VAL A 14 -7.17 -22.36 16.36
C VAL A 14 -6.20 -22.81 15.25
N GLN A 15 -6.70 -23.51 14.22
CA GLN A 15 -5.87 -23.88 13.08
C GLN A 15 -5.33 -22.65 12.32
N GLN A 16 -6.19 -21.64 12.11
CA GLN A 16 -5.78 -20.38 11.47
C GLN A 16 -4.72 -19.64 12.28
N LEU A 17 -4.92 -19.48 13.60
CA LEU A 17 -3.97 -18.80 14.47
C LEU A 17 -2.61 -19.51 14.53
N ARG A 18 -2.60 -20.85 14.50
CA ARG A 18 -1.34 -21.62 14.41
C ARG A 18 -0.60 -21.35 13.11
N PHE A 19 -1.32 -21.25 12.00
CA PHE A 19 -0.73 -20.90 10.71
C PHE A 19 -0.15 -19.48 10.74
N GLU A 20 -0.90 -18.50 11.23
CA GLU A 20 -0.43 -17.10 11.33
C GLU A 20 0.73 -16.91 12.32
N ALA A 21 0.78 -17.72 13.39
CA ALA A 21 1.90 -17.76 14.31
C ALA A 21 3.18 -18.25 13.62
N SER A 22 3.06 -19.22 12.69
CA SER A 22 4.18 -19.81 11.95
C SER A 22 4.73 -18.94 10.81
N ILE A 23 4.13 -17.78 10.55
CA ILE A 23 4.62 -16.86 9.51
C ILE A 23 5.96 -16.24 9.96
N ASN A 24 6.96 -16.34 9.08
CA ASN A 24 8.26 -15.70 9.28
C ASN A 24 8.12 -14.18 9.19
N ARG A 25 8.47 -13.48 10.27
CA ARG A 25 8.43 -12.01 10.35
C ARG A 25 9.82 -11.45 10.10
N VAL A 26 9.87 -10.32 9.40
CA VAL A 26 11.10 -9.52 9.26
C VAL A 26 11.19 -8.49 10.39
N LYS A 27 12.40 -8.00 10.67
CA LYS A 27 12.60 -6.92 11.64
C LYS A 27 11.93 -5.65 11.11
N VAL A 28 11.24 -4.93 11.98
CA VAL A 28 10.59 -3.66 11.63
C VAL A 28 11.60 -2.66 11.09
N SER A 29 12.82 -2.63 11.63
CA SER A 29 13.90 -1.77 11.12
C SER A 29 14.29 -2.10 9.67
N GLN A 30 14.33 -3.39 9.30
CA GLN A 30 14.63 -3.80 7.92
C GLN A 30 13.49 -3.38 6.99
N ALA A 31 12.24 -3.69 7.35
CA ALA A 31 11.08 -3.32 6.54
C ALA A 31 10.97 -1.80 6.35
N ALA A 32 11.28 -1.01 7.38
CA ALA A 32 11.30 0.45 7.29
C ALA A 32 12.38 0.96 6.34
N ALA A 33 13.58 0.38 6.38
CA ALA A 33 14.66 0.73 5.46
C ALA A 33 14.29 0.37 4.00
N ASP A 34 13.71 -0.80 3.78
CA ASP A 34 13.27 -1.24 2.44
C ASP A 34 12.20 -0.31 1.87
N LEU A 35 11.21 0.08 2.70
CA LEU A 35 10.18 1.04 2.31
C LEU A 35 10.77 2.43 2.00
N GLN A 36 11.67 2.92 2.84
CA GLN A 36 12.33 4.21 2.60
C GLN A 36 13.12 4.18 1.29
N GLN A 37 13.89 3.11 1.04
CA GLN A 37 14.67 2.96 -0.17
C GLN A 37 13.77 2.92 -1.41
N PHE A 38 12.65 2.19 -1.35
CA PHE A 38 11.66 2.16 -2.42
C PHE A 38 11.08 3.56 -2.68
N CYS A 39 10.70 4.30 -1.64
CA CYS A 39 10.20 5.66 -1.78
C CYS A 39 11.25 6.59 -2.40
N MET A 40 12.51 6.53 -1.97
CA MET A 40 13.58 7.39 -2.51
C MET A 40 13.87 7.10 -3.98
N GLN A 41 13.86 5.84 -4.40
CA GLN A 41 14.05 5.46 -5.79
C GLN A 41 12.91 5.94 -6.70
N ASN A 42 11.68 5.89 -6.21
CA ASN A 42 10.49 6.26 -7.00
C ASN A 42 10.09 7.73 -6.83
N ALA A 43 10.63 8.45 -5.84
CA ALA A 43 10.29 9.85 -5.58
C ALA A 43 10.55 10.76 -6.79
N LEU A 44 11.58 10.46 -7.59
CA LEU A 44 11.90 11.23 -8.80
C LEU A 44 10.92 10.99 -9.95
N GLN A 45 10.26 9.82 -9.95
CA GLN A 45 9.26 9.47 -10.95
C GLN A 45 7.86 9.93 -10.54
N ASP A 46 7.65 10.21 -9.26
CA ASP A 46 6.37 10.68 -8.75
C ASP A 46 6.12 12.15 -9.16
N PRO A 47 5.16 12.41 -10.08
CA PRO A 47 4.80 13.75 -10.54
C PRO A 47 4.30 14.68 -9.43
N LEU A 48 3.78 14.11 -8.33
CA LEU A 48 3.22 14.85 -7.21
C LEU A 48 4.32 15.32 -6.24
N LEU A 49 5.42 14.56 -6.13
CA LEU A 49 6.57 14.90 -5.28
C LEU A 49 7.55 15.86 -5.98
N THR A 50 7.88 15.61 -7.24
CA THR A 50 8.84 16.44 -7.99
C THR A 50 8.23 17.69 -8.63
N GLY A 51 6.90 17.67 -8.83
CA GLY A 51 6.21 18.68 -9.60
C GLY A 51 6.49 18.51 -11.10
N VAL A 52 5.43 18.43 -11.89
CA VAL A 52 5.54 18.40 -13.35
C VAL A 52 5.47 19.81 -13.94
N SER A 53 6.31 20.08 -14.94
CA SER A 53 6.11 21.24 -15.81
C SER A 53 4.68 21.20 -16.34
N SER A 54 4.01 22.34 -16.37
CA SER A 54 2.59 22.34 -16.70
C SER A 54 2.32 21.89 -18.14
N SER A 55 3.33 21.83 -19.03
CA SER A 55 3.22 21.22 -20.37
C SER A 55 3.03 19.69 -20.35
N THR A 56 3.50 19.01 -19.29
CA THR A 56 3.44 17.56 -19.14
C THR A 56 2.24 17.12 -18.28
N ASN A 57 1.55 18.07 -17.64
CA ASN A 57 0.37 17.79 -16.84
C ASN A 57 -0.90 17.67 -17.74
N PRO A 58 -1.51 16.47 -17.88
CA PRO A 58 -2.71 16.28 -18.69
C PRO A 58 -3.95 16.98 -18.11
N PHE A 59 -3.93 17.37 -16.83
CA PHE A 59 -5.01 18.12 -16.17
C PHE A 59 -4.83 19.64 -16.26
N ARG A 60 -3.86 20.14 -17.03
CA ARG A 60 -3.72 21.59 -17.23
C ARG A 60 -4.98 22.14 -17.91
N PRO A 61 -5.62 23.21 -17.37
CA PRO A 61 -6.64 23.93 -18.12
C PRO A 61 -6.02 24.51 -19.40
N GLN A 62 -6.66 24.25 -20.55
CA GLN A 62 -6.31 24.87 -21.83
C GLN A 62 -6.34 26.39 -21.63
N ARG A 63 -5.21 27.07 -21.84
CA ARG A 63 -5.25 28.54 -21.97
C ARG A 63 -6.04 28.82 -23.23
N MET A 64 -7.30 29.18 -23.10
CA MET A 64 -8.03 29.78 -24.20
C MET A 64 -7.28 31.08 -24.51
N CYS A 65 -6.56 31.14 -25.62
CA CYS A 65 -6.12 32.41 -26.16
C CYS A 65 -7.40 33.18 -26.53
N SER A 66 -7.86 34.05 -25.64
CA SER A 66 -8.73 35.14 -26.04
C SER A 66 -7.86 36.06 -26.91
N PHE A 67 -7.99 35.92 -28.23
CA PHE A 67 -7.57 36.95 -29.17
C PHE A 67 -8.44 38.17 -28.85
N LEU A 68 -7.82 39.19 -28.27
CA LEU A 68 -8.38 40.53 -28.13
C LEU A 68 -7.68 41.45 -29.12
#